data_AF-A0A1I6GUI0-F1
#
_entry.id   AF-A0A1I6GUI0-F1
#
_cell.length_a   1.000
_cell.length_b   1.000
_cell.length_c   1.000
_cell.angle_alpha   90.00
_cell.angle_beta   90.00
_cell.angle_gamma   90.00
#
_symmetry.space_group_name_H-M   'P 1'
#
loop_
_entity.id
_entity.type
_entity.pdbx_description
1 polymer ?
#
loop_
_entity_poly.entity_id
_entity_poly.type
_entity_poly.pdbx_seq_one_letter_code
_entity_poly.pdbx_strand_id
1 'polypeptide(L)'
;MPDWVYNRRKSFRLGESKNMDKETTMLDEKLLEQYHELLGNEGVHEMYDTFSDNIAGYLDHLQHLVKKRDEIETRRQAHKVKGACRAVGLRQLASQMERLEREDWYWDDADDLLEQWAIELPLHQHQLRRWLHARGI
;
A
#
# COMPACT_ATOMS: atom_id res chain seq x y z
N MET A 1 -29.00 18.27 -6.57
CA MET A 1 -27.62 17.89 -6.97
C MET A 1 -27.73 17.15 -8.30
N PRO A 2 -26.95 17.48 -9.35
CA PRO A 2 -27.12 16.86 -10.67
C PRO A 2 -26.45 15.48 -10.80
N ASP A 3 -27.06 14.59 -11.57
CA ASP A 3 -26.72 13.15 -11.70
C ASP A 3 -25.30 12.84 -12.23
N TRP A 4 -24.62 13.81 -12.86
CA TRP A 4 -23.26 13.60 -13.40
C TRP A 4 -22.18 13.48 -12.31
N VAL A 5 -22.46 13.94 -11.08
CA VAL A 5 -21.56 13.79 -9.93
C VAL A 5 -21.57 12.34 -9.41
N TYR A 6 -22.69 11.62 -9.57
CA TYR A 6 -22.83 10.24 -9.09
C TYR A 6 -22.08 9.24 -9.98
N ASN A 7 -22.04 9.49 -11.29
CA ASN A 7 -21.44 8.56 -12.24
C ASN A 7 -19.89 8.56 -12.21
N ARG A 8 -19.26 9.66 -11.75
CA ARG A 8 -17.79 9.77 -11.66
C ARG A 8 -17.20 9.03 -10.45
N ARG A 9 -17.88 9.07 -9.30
CA ARG A 9 -17.52 8.24 -8.13
C ARG A 9 -17.60 6.75 -8.41
N LYS A 10 -18.42 6.36 -9.39
CA LYS A 10 -18.50 4.98 -9.85
C LYS A 10 -17.28 4.59 -10.67
N SER A 11 -16.67 5.50 -11.43
CA SER A 11 -15.49 5.20 -12.26
C SER A 11 -14.23 4.89 -11.44
N PHE A 12 -14.08 5.41 -10.23
CA PHE A 12 -12.98 5.01 -9.33
C PHE A 12 -13.22 3.63 -8.68
N ARG A 13 -14.50 3.24 -8.51
CA ARG A 13 -14.91 1.89 -8.04
C ARG A 13 -15.15 0.87 -9.16
N LEU A 14 -15.26 1.33 -10.41
CA LEU A 14 -15.55 0.57 -11.62
C LEU A 14 -14.74 1.20 -12.77
N GLY A 15 -13.42 1.15 -12.64
CA GLY A 15 -12.59 1.03 -13.82
C GLY A 15 -12.79 -0.37 -14.37
N GLU A 16 -13.63 -0.53 -15.39
CA GLU A 16 -13.65 -1.73 -16.23
C GLU A 16 -12.32 -1.83 -16.99
N SER A 17 -11.25 -2.17 -16.28
CA SER A 17 -10.02 -2.63 -16.90
C SER A 17 -10.19 -4.13 -17.13
N LYS A 18 -10.33 -4.51 -18.40
CA LYS A 18 -10.27 -5.90 -18.88
C LYS A 18 -8.89 -6.49 -18.56
N ASN A 19 -8.70 -6.91 -17.32
CA ASN A 19 -7.76 -7.92 -16.86
C ASN A 19 -8.24 -8.24 -15.46
N MET A 20 -8.98 -9.33 -15.35
CA MET A 20 -9.32 -10.01 -14.10
C MET A 20 -8.19 -9.79 -13.08
N ASP A 21 -8.47 -8.95 -12.08
CA ASP A 21 -7.57 -8.72 -10.97
C ASP A 21 -7.22 -10.10 -10.44
N LYS A 22 -6.00 -10.56 -10.71
CA LYS A 22 -5.41 -11.64 -9.92
C LYS A 22 -5.57 -11.13 -8.50
N GLU A 23 -6.39 -11.78 -7.68
CA GLU A 23 -6.49 -11.52 -6.24
C GLU A 23 -5.07 -11.28 -5.75
N THR A 24 -4.73 -10.00 -5.54
CA THR A 24 -3.36 -9.66 -5.20
C THR A 24 -3.25 -10.12 -3.77
N THR A 25 -2.53 -11.22 -3.57
CA THR A 25 -2.33 -11.77 -2.23
C THR A 25 -1.82 -10.66 -1.32
N MET A 26 -2.35 -10.59 -0.12
CA MET A 26 -2.00 -9.56 0.87
C MET A 26 -0.48 -9.49 1.08
N LEU A 27 0.16 -10.66 1.09
CA LEU A 27 1.59 -10.85 1.28
C LEU A 27 2.27 -11.46 0.04
N ASP A 28 3.54 -11.12 -0.15
CA ASP A 28 4.48 -11.83 -1.03
C ASP A 28 5.20 -12.92 -0.22
N GLU A 29 4.53 -14.05 0.01
CA GLU A 29 5.07 -15.14 0.84
C GLU A 29 6.40 -15.68 0.31
N LYS A 30 6.56 -15.74 -1.01
CA LYS A 30 7.81 -16.20 -1.64
C LYS A 30 8.98 -15.27 -1.28
N LEU A 31 8.77 -13.96 -1.31
CA LEU A 31 9.79 -12.99 -0.91
C LEU A 31 10.17 -13.16 0.56
N LEU A 32 9.16 -13.31 1.42
CA LEU A 32 9.37 -13.47 2.87
C LEU A 32 10.13 -14.77 3.18
N GLU A 33 9.86 -15.86 2.47
CA GLU A 33 10.62 -17.12 2.56
C GLU A 33 12.09 -16.90 2.15
N GLN A 34 12.34 -16.22 1.04
CA GLN A 34 13.70 -15.91 0.59
C GLN A 34 14.46 -15.03 1.58
N TYR A 35 13.81 -14.03 2.18
CA TYR A 35 14.44 -13.20 3.21
C TYR A 35 14.74 -13.98 4.48
N HIS A 36 13.84 -14.87 4.90
CA HIS A 36 14.11 -15.74 6.03
C HIS A 36 15.31 -16.67 5.77
N GLU A 37 15.42 -17.26 4.58
CA GLU A 37 16.57 -18.09 4.20
C GLU A 37 17.90 -17.32 4.22
N LEU A 38 17.89 -16.03 3.83
CA LEU A 38 19.09 -15.20 3.70
C LEU A 38 19.50 -14.50 5.00
N LEU A 39 18.53 -14.02 5.78
CA LEU A 39 18.74 -13.15 6.94
C LEU A 39 18.50 -13.86 8.27
N GLY A 40 17.85 -15.03 8.24
CA GLY A 40 17.34 -15.69 9.44
C GLY A 40 16.20 -14.91 10.10
N ASN A 41 15.74 -15.40 11.26
CA ASN A 41 14.61 -14.81 11.98
C ASN A 41 14.88 -13.36 12.40
N GLU A 42 16.02 -13.13 13.05
CA GLU A 42 16.37 -11.82 13.60
C GLU A 42 16.39 -10.74 12.51
N GLY A 43 16.98 -11.03 11.34
CA GLY A 43 17.03 -10.05 10.25
C GLY A 43 15.68 -9.78 9.60
N VAL A 44 14.77 -10.77 9.54
CA VAL A 44 13.39 -10.53 9.05
C VAL A 44 12.60 -9.67 10.04
N HIS A 45 12.76 -9.89 11.35
CA HIS A 45 12.14 -9.03 12.37
C HIS A 45 12.69 -7.61 12.33
N GLU A 46 14.01 -7.43 12.25
CA GLU A 46 14.63 -6.10 12.17
C GLU A 46 14.17 -5.32 10.94
N MET A 47 14.06 -5.99 9.79
CA MET A 47 13.52 -5.41 8.55
C MET A 47 12.06 -4.96 8.75
N TYR A 48 11.25 -5.77 9.43
CA TYR A 48 9.85 -5.44 9.72
C TYR A 48 9.71 -4.29 10.72
N ASP A 49 10.49 -4.29 11.80
CA ASP A 49 10.49 -3.23 12.82
C ASP A 49 10.90 -1.89 12.19
N THR A 50 11.95 -1.90 11.37
CA THR A 50 12.38 -0.72 10.61
C THR A 50 11.26 -0.18 9.72
N PHE A 51 10.50 -1.05 9.04
CA PHE A 51 9.34 -0.62 8.27
C PHE A 51 8.25 -0.02 9.17
N SER A 52 7.92 -0.69 10.27
CA SER A 52 6.87 -0.28 11.20
C SER A 52 7.15 1.11 11.81
N ASP A 53 8.40 1.39 12.15
CA ASP A 53 8.82 2.68 12.72
C ASP A 53 8.71 3.83 11.71
N ASN A 54 8.95 3.54 10.43
CA ASN A 54 9.03 4.57 9.39
C ASN A 54 7.70 4.82 8.65
N ILE A 55 6.80 3.83 8.58
CA ILE A 55 5.64 3.89 7.69
C ILE A 55 4.65 4.99 8.05
N ALA A 56 4.50 5.30 9.35
CA ALA A 56 3.64 6.39 9.81
C ALA A 56 4.10 7.75 9.26
N GLY A 57 5.40 8.04 9.35
CA GLY A 57 5.97 9.28 8.82
C GLY A 57 5.83 9.39 7.30
N TYR A 58 5.93 8.27 6.57
CA TYR A 58 5.67 8.27 5.14
C TYR A 58 4.21 8.55 4.78
N LEU A 59 3.27 8.01 5.55
CA LEU A 59 1.83 8.21 5.33
C LEU A 59 1.40 9.63 5.69
N ASP A 60 1.89 10.18 6.80
CA ASP A 60 1.62 11.56 7.21
C ASP A 60 2.10 12.56 6.14
N HIS A 61 3.29 12.32 5.59
CA HIS A 61 3.81 13.15 4.51
C HIS A 61 2.96 13.02 3.23
N LEU A 62 2.53 11.81 2.88
CA LEU A 62 1.67 11.58 1.72
C LEU A 62 0.32 12.29 1.86
N GLN A 63 -0.32 12.20 3.04
CA GLN A 63 -1.56 12.91 3.35
C GLN A 63 -1.40 14.43 3.25
N HIS A 64 -0.27 14.97 3.70
CA HIS A 64 0.02 16.40 3.58
C HIS A 64 0.12 16.86 2.13
N LEU A 65 0.76 16.06 1.26
CA LEU A 65 0.92 16.37 -0.15
C LEU A 65 -0.42 16.31 -0.91
N VAL A 66 -1.26 15.31 -0.60
CA VAL A 66 -2.63 15.21 -1.14
C VAL A 66 -3.47 16.42 -0.71
N LYS A 67 -3.43 16.81 0.57
CA LYS A 67 -4.11 18.03 1.06
C LYS A 67 -3.64 19.31 0.36
N LYS A 68 -2.35 19.40 0.04
CA LYS A 68 -1.76 20.51 -0.72
C LYS A 68 -2.08 20.49 -2.21
N ARG A 69 -2.64 19.39 -2.71
CA ARG A 69 -2.89 19.15 -4.13
C ARG A 69 -1.62 19.21 -4.98
N ASP A 70 -0.50 18.72 -4.43
CA ASP A 70 0.78 18.63 -5.14
C ASP A 70 0.91 17.26 -5.80
N GLU A 71 0.54 17.15 -7.09
CA GLU A 71 0.50 15.87 -7.78
C GLU A 71 1.89 15.26 -7.96
N ILE A 72 2.88 16.07 -8.33
CA ILE A 72 4.24 15.60 -8.62
C ILE A 72 4.83 14.97 -7.37
N GLU A 73 4.74 15.66 -6.23
CA GLU A 73 5.32 15.15 -4.99
C GLU A 73 4.45 14.04 -4.37
N THR A 74 3.13 14.05 -4.56
CA THR A 74 2.24 12.93 -4.20
C THR A 74 2.69 11.64 -4.90
N ARG A 75 2.90 11.67 -6.22
CA ARG A 75 3.35 10.49 -6.99
C ARG A 75 4.73 10.01 -6.53
N ARG A 76 5.66 10.93 -6.23
CA ARG A 76 6.99 10.60 -5.70
C ARG A 76 6.94 9.98 -4.31
N GLN A 77 6.09 10.51 -3.44
CA GLN A 77 5.92 9.97 -2.11
C GLN A 77 5.24 8.59 -2.16
N ALA A 78 4.24 8.40 -3.03
CA ALA A 78 3.62 7.10 -3.28
C ALA A 78 4.66 6.07 -3.75
N HIS A 79 5.60 6.44 -4.62
CA HIS A 79 6.72 5.58 -5.02
C HIS A 79 7.58 5.12 -3.83
N LYS A 80 7.88 6.00 -2.88
CA LYS A 80 8.64 5.66 -1.67
C LYS A 80 7.87 4.69 -0.78
N VAL A 81 6.59 4.96 -0.53
CA VAL A 81 5.71 4.08 0.27
C VAL A 81 5.57 2.71 -0.38
N LYS A 82 5.40 2.66 -1.71
CA LYS A 82 5.39 1.43 -2.50
C LYS A 82 6.68 0.63 -2.30
N GLY A 83 7.84 1.29 -2.38
CA GLY A 83 9.14 0.66 -2.15
C GLY A 83 9.24 0.04 -0.75
N ALA A 84 8.85 0.79 0.28
CA ALA A 84 8.83 0.31 1.66
C ALA A 84 7.91 -0.91 1.83
N CYS A 85 6.71 -0.88 1.25
CA CYS A 85 5.77 -2.01 1.32
C CYS A 85 6.30 -3.26 0.60
N ARG A 86 6.89 -3.09 -0.58
CA ARG A 86 7.51 -4.21 -1.33
C ARG A 86 8.67 -4.81 -0.56
N ALA A 87 9.48 -4.00 0.12
CA ALA A 87 10.60 -4.45 0.91
C ALA A 87 10.21 -5.33 2.10
N VAL A 88 8.97 -5.27 2.59
CA VAL A 88 8.47 -6.16 3.66
C VAL A 88 7.38 -7.13 3.18
N GLY A 89 7.26 -7.32 1.88
CA GLY A 89 6.30 -8.27 1.30
C GLY A 89 4.83 -7.85 1.40
N LEU A 90 4.50 -6.59 1.73
CA LEU A 90 3.13 -6.08 1.78
C LEU A 90 2.59 -5.76 0.39
N ARG A 91 2.28 -6.81 -0.37
CA ARG A 91 2.04 -6.75 -1.82
C ARG A 91 0.80 -5.95 -2.20
N GLN A 92 -0.32 -6.14 -1.50
CA GLN A 92 -1.57 -5.42 -1.80
C GLN A 92 -1.43 -3.91 -1.53
N LEU A 93 -0.88 -3.51 -0.38
CA LEU A 93 -0.64 -2.10 -0.07
C LEU A 93 0.34 -1.45 -1.06
N ALA A 94 1.35 -2.20 -1.54
CA ALA A 94 2.23 -1.73 -2.59
C ALA A 94 1.51 -1.50 -3.93
N SER A 95 0.54 -2.35 -4.29
CA SER A 95 -0.21 -2.17 -5.54
C SER A 95 -1.12 -0.93 -5.48
N GLN A 96 -1.71 -0.65 -4.33
CA GLN A 96 -2.47 0.58 -4.11
C GLN A 96 -1.61 1.84 -4.29
N MET A 97 -0.38 1.84 -3.76
CA MET A 97 0.56 2.95 -3.95
C MET A 97 1.06 3.05 -5.40
N GLU A 98 1.19 1.92 -6.11
CA GLU A 98 1.52 1.92 -7.53
C GLU A 98 0.42 2.57 -8.39
N ARG A 99 -0.86 2.38 -8.03
CA ARG A 99 -1.98 3.07 -8.68
C ARG A 99 -1.90 4.57 -8.47
N LEU A 100 -1.70 5.02 -7.22
CA LEU A 100 -1.53 6.44 -6.90
C LEU A 100 -0.32 7.06 -7.61
N GLU A 101 0.76 6.28 -7.81
CA GLU A 101 1.96 6.71 -8.52
C GLU A 101 1.76 6.82 -10.04
N ARG A 102 1.07 5.87 -10.67
CA ARG A 102 1.13 5.66 -12.14
C ARG A 102 -0.16 5.93 -12.89
N GLU A 103 -1.32 5.83 -12.24
CA GLU A 103 -2.62 5.99 -12.89
C GLU A 103 -3.10 7.44 -12.81
N ASP A 104 -4.10 7.77 -13.63
CA ASP A 104 -4.83 9.02 -13.52
C ASP A 104 -5.86 8.91 -12.38
N TRP A 105 -5.98 9.97 -11.57
CA TRP A 105 -6.89 10.03 -10.43
C TRP A 105 -7.36 11.47 -10.19
N TYR A 106 -8.49 11.64 -9.51
CA TYR A 106 -8.93 12.91 -8.96
C TYR A 106 -8.54 13.02 -7.48
N TRP A 107 -8.52 14.23 -6.91
CA TRP A 107 -8.13 14.42 -5.50
C TRP A 107 -9.01 13.63 -4.53
N ASP A 108 -10.33 13.59 -4.77
CA ASP A 108 -11.27 12.79 -3.97
C ASP A 108 -10.90 11.29 -3.97
N ASP A 109 -10.38 10.78 -5.10
CA ASP A 109 -9.94 9.39 -5.23
C ASP A 109 -8.68 9.11 -4.38
N ALA A 110 -7.75 10.06 -4.36
CA ALA A 110 -6.53 9.97 -3.55
C ALA A 110 -6.85 10.06 -2.04
N ASP A 111 -7.78 10.93 -1.65
CA ASP A 111 -8.26 11.03 -0.28
C ASP A 111 -8.93 9.71 0.17
N ASP A 112 -9.89 9.20 -0.61
CA ASP A 112 -10.58 7.92 -0.35
C ASP A 112 -9.57 6.76 -0.22
N LEU A 113 -8.57 6.71 -1.12
CA LEU A 113 -7.52 5.71 -1.09
C LEU A 113 -6.70 5.77 0.20
N LEU A 114 -6.30 6.97 0.65
CA LEU A 114 -5.49 7.13 1.86
C LEU A 114 -6.26 6.80 3.13
N GLU A 115 -7.56 7.11 3.19
CA GLU A 115 -8.43 6.69 4.28
C GLU A 115 -8.53 5.16 4.37
N GLN A 116 -8.75 4.49 3.23
CA GLN A 116 -8.76 3.04 3.15
C GLN A 116 -7.40 2.45 3.54
N TRP A 117 -6.30 3.04 3.06
CA TRP A 117 -4.94 2.58 3.35
C TRP A 117 -4.63 2.62 4.86
N ALA A 118 -5.07 3.67 5.56
CA ALA A 118 -4.91 3.80 7.00
C ALA A 118 -5.68 2.72 7.79
N ILE A 119 -6.85 2.29 7.30
CA ILE A 119 -7.64 1.20 7.89
C ILE A 119 -6.99 -0.17 7.60
N GLU A 120 -6.46 -0.35 6.39
CA GLU A 120 -5.90 -1.62 5.94
C GLU A 120 -4.49 -1.90 6.49
N LEU A 121 -3.67 -0.88 6.73
CA LEU A 121 -2.29 -1.07 7.19
C LEU A 121 -2.16 -1.94 8.46
N PRO A 122 -2.93 -1.69 9.55
CA PRO A 122 -2.85 -2.53 10.75
C PRO A 122 -3.23 -3.99 10.48
N LEU A 123 -4.18 -4.24 9.56
CA LEU A 123 -4.57 -5.59 9.16
C LEU A 123 -3.43 -6.31 8.44
N HIS A 124 -2.77 -5.62 7.51
CA HIS A 124 -1.60 -6.14 6.78
C HIS A 124 -0.43 -6.42 7.70
N GLN A 125 -0.14 -5.50 8.62
CA GLN A 125 0.87 -5.69 9.66
C GLN A 125 0.54 -6.90 10.56
N HIS A 126 -0.71 -7.09 10.95
CA HIS A 126 -1.13 -8.24 11.74
C HIS A 126 -0.97 -9.56 10.95
N GLN A 127 -1.37 -9.59 9.69
CA GLN A 127 -1.23 -10.79 8.87
C GLN A 127 0.24 -11.16 8.64
N LEU A 128 1.13 -10.18 8.43
CA LEU A 128 2.56 -10.41 8.33
C LEU A 128 3.13 -11.02 9.62
N ARG A 129 2.83 -10.42 10.78
CA ARG A 129 3.26 -10.98 12.08
C ARG A 129 2.75 -12.39 12.31
N ARG A 130 1.50 -12.66 11.94
CA ARG A 130 0.91 -14.00 12.04
C ARG A 130 1.62 -14.99 11.11
N TRP A 131 1.97 -14.57 9.90
CA TRP A 131 2.68 -15.40 8.92
C TRP A 131 4.08 -15.78 9.42
N LEU A 132 4.80 -14.82 10.01
CA LEU A 132 6.13 -15.02 10.62
C LEU A 132 6.03 -16.02 11.79
N HIS A 133 5.14 -15.74 12.75
CA HIS A 133 4.95 -16.58 13.93
C HIS A 133 4.54 -18.02 13.58
N ALA A 134 3.68 -18.22 12.58
CA ALA A 134 3.24 -19.54 12.15
C ALA A 134 4.37 -20.43 11.61
N ARG A 135 5.49 -19.84 11.18
CA ARG A 135 6.67 -20.52 10.65
C ARG A 135 7.83 -20.57 11.64
N GLY A 136 7.60 -20.12 12.88
CA GLY A 136 8.67 -20.00 13.88
C GLY A 136 9.71 -18.95 13.49
N ILE A 137 9.31 -17.98 12.66
CA ILE A 137 10.12 -16.81 12.29
C ILE A 137 9.91 -15.74 13.33
#